data_AF-A0A3P1XSD4-F1
#
_entry.id   AF-A0A3P1XSD4-F1
#
_cell.length_a   1.000
_cell.length_b   1.000
_cell.length_c   1.000
_cell.angle_alpha   90.00
_cell.angle_beta   90.00
_cell.angle_gamma   90.00
#
_symmetry.space_group_name_H-M   'P 1'
#
loop_
_entity.id
_entity.type
_entity.pdbx_description
1 polymer ?
#
loop_
_entity_poly.entity_id
_entity_poly.type
_entity_poly.pdbx_seq_one_letter_code
_entity_poly.pdbx_strand_id
1 'polypeptide(L)'
;MAETAAKVDLLIKNAVVWDGTALTGDSTVAVGDGKILAVGGSALAAEYLSGDVTVIDAAGGLITPGFADAHNHNAFGGIERNACDLTDCSNAAEALAKIAAYADANPDVEWIVGGGWRMPWFDGGTPLRGQLDEIVPDRPVYLLNADHHGAWANTRALEIARITAETPDPLDGRIERETDGYPAGTLQEGATAYITPVLPEYTAEVIRAGILAGEKYLFECGVTAWQEAILGDYGGYPDVTPVYSEMADRGELTGRATGALWVSRDFDQMSIAEYVADLKARRSRYARDNFQLDHIKIMVDGVQENGTAALSDPYLELATGGDGAAGAGETGGAGAGETGGAGAVEAGGASAAGKSGGSHDCECAPNTGLAYFSREDLIELVPLLNEAGFDAHFHAIGDRAVKYALDALAAVPAELRDKRQNHIAHLHVVDPVDIPRFSELGVRANIQSLWACQDEMMRELTFPTLGSERIRWQYPFGALAEAGATLVSGSDWPVSTPDPWQAIHVAVNRTEPGEEPGEPLNPEQALTLEQALRAYTHESAKLLRVSGGRIAVGEQADLALADTNPFANPAEKLWQTKNVLTVVNGRVVYRAA
;
A
#
# COMPACT_ATOMS: atom_id res chain seq x y z
N MET A 1 -41.93 12.18 -33.18
CA MET A 1 -40.59 11.69 -33.56
C MET A 1 -40.40 10.40 -32.80
N ALA A 2 -40.24 9.26 -33.48
CA ALA A 2 -39.97 8.01 -32.80
C ALA A 2 -38.59 8.14 -32.16
N GLU A 3 -38.53 8.00 -30.83
CA GLU A 3 -37.30 7.86 -30.10
C GLU A 3 -36.58 6.63 -30.68
N THR A 4 -35.47 6.84 -31.38
CA THR A 4 -34.63 5.74 -31.85
C THR A 4 -34.19 4.98 -30.61
N ALA A 5 -34.61 3.71 -30.49
CA ALA A 5 -34.20 2.84 -29.40
C ALA A 5 -32.66 2.86 -29.29
N ALA A 6 -32.15 3.02 -28.06
CA ALA A 6 -30.72 3.07 -27.81
C ALA A 6 -30.05 1.81 -28.38
N LYS A 7 -29.01 2.00 -29.19
CA LYS A 7 -28.26 0.90 -29.80
C LYS A 7 -27.50 0.15 -28.70
N VAL A 8 -27.65 -1.16 -28.64
CA VAL A 8 -26.82 -2.03 -27.81
C VAL A 8 -25.53 -2.34 -28.56
N ASP A 9 -24.39 -2.21 -27.88
CA ASP A 9 -23.07 -2.52 -28.43
C ASP A 9 -22.52 -3.83 -27.85
N LEU A 10 -22.87 -4.14 -26.60
CA LEU A 10 -22.44 -5.34 -25.86
C LEU A 10 -23.60 -5.95 -25.07
N LEU A 11 -23.72 -7.27 -25.12
CA LEU A 11 -24.67 -8.05 -24.35
C LEU A 11 -23.93 -9.17 -23.62
N ILE A 12 -23.95 -9.15 -22.29
CA ILE A 12 -23.40 -10.21 -21.44
C ILE A 12 -24.58 -11.03 -20.93
N LYS A 13 -24.63 -12.33 -21.24
CA LYS A 13 -25.73 -13.25 -20.89
C LYS A 13 -25.25 -14.40 -20.02
N ASN A 14 -26.19 -15.12 -19.41
CA ASN A 14 -25.95 -16.26 -18.52
C ASN A 14 -24.99 -15.93 -17.36
N ALA A 15 -25.00 -14.69 -16.88
CA ALA A 15 -24.20 -14.27 -15.73
C ALA A 15 -24.96 -14.50 -14.42
N VAL A 16 -24.23 -14.44 -13.31
CA VAL A 16 -24.78 -14.08 -12.01
C VAL A 16 -24.39 -12.64 -11.74
N VAL A 17 -25.32 -11.77 -11.34
CA VAL A 17 -25.05 -10.33 -11.25
C VAL A 17 -24.95 -9.89 -9.78
N TRP A 18 -23.77 -9.42 -9.38
CA TRP A 18 -23.59 -8.60 -8.18
C TRP A 18 -23.71 -7.12 -8.58
N ASP A 19 -24.68 -6.39 -8.04
CA ASP A 19 -24.96 -5.01 -8.48
C ASP A 19 -24.10 -3.93 -7.82
N GLY A 20 -23.12 -4.33 -7.01
CA GLY A 20 -22.33 -3.47 -6.12
C GLY A 20 -22.79 -3.50 -4.66
N THR A 21 -24.02 -3.95 -4.40
CA THR A 21 -24.62 -3.98 -3.06
C THR A 21 -25.26 -5.32 -2.69
N ALA A 22 -25.78 -6.05 -3.68
CA ALA A 22 -26.42 -7.34 -3.48
C ALA A 22 -26.24 -8.25 -4.70
N LEU A 23 -26.32 -9.56 -4.44
CA LEU A 23 -26.50 -10.56 -5.49
C LEU A 23 -27.94 -10.49 -5.99
N THR A 24 -28.12 -10.39 -7.30
CA THR A 24 -29.44 -10.30 -7.93
C THR A 24 -29.80 -11.62 -8.63
N GLY A 25 -31.08 -11.79 -8.96
CA GLY A 25 -31.56 -12.92 -9.76
C GLY A 25 -31.37 -12.72 -11.28
N ASP A 26 -30.69 -11.65 -11.69
CA ASP A 26 -30.51 -11.29 -13.08
C ASP A 26 -29.40 -12.11 -13.74
N SER A 27 -29.49 -12.23 -15.05
CA SER A 27 -28.56 -13.04 -15.85
C SER A 27 -28.15 -12.42 -17.17
N THR A 28 -28.59 -11.20 -17.44
CA THR A 28 -28.28 -10.47 -18.67
C THR A 28 -28.04 -8.99 -18.36
N VAL A 29 -26.93 -8.45 -18.88
CA VAL A 29 -26.59 -7.02 -18.86
C VAL A 29 -26.40 -6.53 -20.29
N ALA A 30 -27.19 -5.52 -20.69
CA ALA A 30 -27.09 -4.87 -21.99
C ALA A 30 -26.41 -3.51 -21.86
N VAL A 31 -25.43 -3.26 -22.70
CA VAL A 31 -24.58 -2.07 -22.68
C VAL A 31 -24.62 -1.37 -24.04
N GLY A 32 -24.74 -0.05 -24.03
CA GLY A 32 -24.68 0.78 -25.24
C GLY A 32 -24.34 2.22 -24.91
N ASP A 33 -23.60 2.88 -25.80
CA ASP A 33 -23.07 4.24 -25.58
C ASP A 33 -22.34 4.38 -24.23
N GLY A 34 -21.58 3.35 -23.88
CA GLY A 34 -20.82 3.25 -22.64
C GLY A 34 -21.64 3.01 -21.37
N LYS A 35 -22.97 2.96 -21.44
CA LYS A 35 -23.85 2.83 -20.26
C LYS A 35 -24.58 1.51 -20.21
N ILE A 36 -25.00 1.12 -19.02
CA ILE A 36 -25.91 0.00 -18.81
C ILE A 36 -27.32 0.43 -19.26
N LEU A 37 -27.84 -0.20 -20.29
CA LEU A 37 -29.17 0.09 -20.86
C LEU A 37 -30.26 -0.77 -20.21
N ALA A 38 -29.94 -2.01 -19.86
CA ALA A 38 -30.87 -2.92 -19.19
C ALA A 38 -30.13 -4.00 -18.39
N VAL A 39 -30.75 -4.42 -17.29
CA VAL A 39 -30.33 -5.56 -16.47
C VAL A 39 -31.58 -6.41 -16.25
N GLY A 40 -31.47 -7.73 -16.42
CA GLY A 40 -32.63 -8.60 -16.28
C GLY A 40 -32.35 -10.08 -16.49
N GLY A 41 -33.43 -10.87 -16.52
CA GLY A 41 -33.37 -12.31 -16.78
C GLY A 41 -33.10 -12.66 -18.26
N SER A 42 -32.99 -13.96 -18.54
CA SER A 42 -32.62 -14.50 -19.86
C SER A 42 -33.55 -14.10 -21.02
N ALA A 43 -34.82 -13.77 -20.74
CA ALA A 43 -35.75 -13.26 -21.76
C ALA A 43 -35.31 -11.91 -22.35
N LEU A 44 -34.62 -11.08 -21.56
CA LEU A 44 -34.10 -9.77 -21.98
C LEU A 44 -33.10 -9.90 -23.13
N ALA A 45 -32.32 -10.98 -23.17
CA ALA A 45 -31.35 -11.21 -24.22
C ALA A 45 -32.02 -11.24 -25.61
N ALA A 46 -33.21 -11.83 -25.72
CA ALA A 46 -33.94 -11.93 -26.98
C ALA A 46 -34.37 -10.57 -27.55
N GLU A 47 -34.55 -9.57 -26.68
CA GLU A 47 -34.94 -8.20 -27.07
C GLU A 47 -33.78 -7.44 -27.74
N TYR A 48 -32.54 -7.76 -27.37
CA TYR A 48 -31.34 -7.05 -27.81
C TYR A 48 -30.45 -7.84 -28.78
N LEU A 49 -30.79 -9.08 -29.11
CA LEU A 49 -30.06 -9.93 -30.07
C LEU A 49 -30.21 -9.51 -31.54
N SER A 50 -30.74 -8.31 -31.83
CA SER A 50 -30.93 -7.82 -33.19
C SER A 50 -29.85 -6.79 -33.58
N GLY A 51 -29.24 -6.96 -34.75
CA GLY A 51 -28.23 -6.04 -35.28
C GLY A 51 -26.78 -6.47 -35.01
N ASP A 52 -25.89 -5.49 -34.96
CA ASP A 52 -24.43 -5.65 -34.85
C ASP A 52 -24.02 -5.51 -33.37
N VAL A 53 -24.32 -6.56 -32.58
CA VAL A 53 -24.11 -6.60 -31.11
C VAL A 53 -23.04 -7.62 -30.77
N THR A 54 -22.08 -7.24 -29.93
CA THR A 54 -21.12 -8.20 -29.36
C THR A 54 -21.81 -8.99 -28.25
N VAL A 55 -21.84 -10.32 -28.36
CA VAL A 55 -22.45 -11.18 -27.34
C VAL A 55 -21.37 -11.94 -26.59
N ILE A 56 -21.40 -11.84 -25.26
CA ILE A 56 -20.53 -12.59 -24.35
C ILE A 56 -21.39 -13.51 -23.51
N ASP A 57 -21.05 -14.79 -23.51
CA ASP A 57 -21.65 -15.78 -22.62
C ASP A 57 -20.79 -15.88 -21.36
N ALA A 58 -21.34 -15.52 -20.21
CA ALA A 58 -20.66 -15.61 -18.92
C ALA A 58 -20.57 -17.04 -18.39
N ALA A 59 -21.28 -18.01 -18.99
CA ALA A 59 -21.24 -19.43 -18.61
C ALA A 59 -21.51 -19.68 -17.11
N GLY A 60 -22.33 -18.84 -16.47
CA GLY A 60 -22.63 -18.90 -15.04
C GLY A 60 -21.66 -18.13 -14.14
N GLY A 61 -20.65 -17.46 -14.70
CA GLY A 61 -19.71 -16.59 -13.97
C GLY A 61 -20.36 -15.35 -13.36
N LEU A 62 -19.71 -14.80 -12.34
CA LEU A 62 -20.17 -13.59 -11.65
C LEU A 62 -19.72 -12.33 -12.40
N ILE A 63 -20.67 -11.47 -12.77
CA ILE A 63 -20.40 -10.10 -13.17
C ILE A 63 -20.55 -9.15 -11.99
N THR A 64 -19.57 -8.27 -11.80
CA THR A 64 -19.53 -7.22 -10.78
C THR A 64 -19.37 -5.86 -11.47
N PRO A 65 -19.63 -4.73 -10.77
CA PRO A 65 -18.99 -3.49 -11.18
C PRO A 65 -17.48 -3.73 -11.27
N GLY A 66 -16.81 -3.04 -12.19
CA GLY A 66 -15.36 -3.05 -12.26
C GLY A 66 -14.78 -2.70 -10.88
N PHE A 67 -13.72 -3.41 -10.49
CA PHE A 67 -13.12 -3.18 -9.18
C PHE A 67 -12.48 -1.78 -9.15
N ALA A 68 -12.54 -1.16 -7.98
CA ALA A 68 -11.92 0.12 -7.69
C ALA A 68 -10.86 -0.09 -6.60
N ASP A 69 -9.61 0.11 -6.96
CA ASP A 69 -8.47 -0.03 -6.07
C ASP A 69 -8.23 1.29 -5.32
N ALA A 70 -8.61 1.34 -4.05
CA ALA A 70 -8.53 2.55 -3.24
C ALA A 70 -7.10 2.96 -2.87
N HIS A 71 -6.09 2.14 -3.18
CA HIS A 71 -4.71 2.39 -2.80
C HIS A 71 -3.76 1.53 -3.64
N ASN A 72 -3.10 2.14 -4.62
CA ASN A 72 -1.99 1.50 -5.33
C ASN A 72 -0.95 2.52 -5.82
N HIS A 73 0.10 1.99 -6.42
CA HIS A 73 1.22 2.71 -7.01
C HIS A 73 1.37 2.36 -8.49
N ASN A 74 0.30 2.58 -9.28
CA ASN A 74 0.22 2.10 -10.66
C ASN A 74 1.40 2.54 -11.54
N ALA A 75 1.85 3.79 -11.39
CA ALA A 75 3.01 4.27 -12.15
C ALA A 75 4.28 3.51 -11.78
N PHE A 76 4.56 3.32 -10.49
CA PHE A 76 5.77 2.65 -10.01
C PHE A 76 5.75 1.17 -10.37
N GLY A 77 4.66 0.46 -10.06
CA GLY A 77 4.50 -0.95 -10.43
C GLY A 77 4.61 -1.17 -11.94
N GLY A 78 4.09 -0.26 -12.75
CA GLY A 78 4.22 -0.33 -14.19
C GLY A 78 5.64 -0.11 -14.71
N ILE A 79 6.41 0.78 -14.07
CA ILE A 79 7.84 0.99 -14.37
C ILE A 79 8.64 -0.25 -13.97
N GLU A 80 8.40 -0.82 -12.79
CA GLU A 80 9.09 -2.01 -12.30
C GLU A 80 8.86 -3.22 -13.19
N ARG A 81 7.62 -3.42 -13.65
CA ARG A 81 7.27 -4.49 -14.60
C ARG A 81 8.01 -4.38 -15.93
N ASN A 82 8.45 -3.18 -16.31
CA ASN A 82 9.26 -2.94 -17.49
C ASN A 82 10.77 -3.01 -17.21
N ALA A 83 11.18 -3.23 -15.97
CA ALA A 83 12.57 -3.28 -15.50
C ALA A 83 12.91 -4.68 -14.95
N CYS A 84 13.85 -4.78 -14.00
CA CYS A 84 14.17 -6.03 -13.33
C CYS A 84 13.11 -6.39 -12.27
N ASP A 85 11.96 -6.88 -12.71
CA ASP A 85 10.84 -7.31 -11.87
C ASP A 85 11.15 -8.65 -11.16
N LEU A 86 11.14 -8.69 -9.83
CA LEU A 86 11.38 -9.89 -9.01
C LEU A 86 10.10 -10.44 -8.35
N THR A 87 8.93 -9.87 -8.61
CA THR A 87 7.67 -10.18 -7.91
C THR A 87 7.23 -11.64 -8.07
N ASP A 88 7.56 -12.27 -9.21
CA ASP A 88 7.25 -13.68 -9.50
C ASP A 88 8.26 -14.68 -8.89
N CYS A 89 9.33 -14.21 -8.24
CA CYS A 89 10.30 -15.09 -7.59
C CYS A 89 9.75 -15.60 -6.26
N SER A 90 10.14 -16.83 -5.88
CA SER A 90 9.70 -17.45 -4.63
C SER A 90 10.78 -17.48 -3.54
N ASN A 91 12.03 -17.17 -3.87
CA ASN A 91 13.18 -17.24 -2.95
C ASN A 91 14.39 -16.44 -3.48
N ALA A 92 15.40 -16.25 -2.62
CA ALA A 92 16.62 -15.52 -2.96
C ALA A 92 17.40 -16.10 -4.15
N ALA A 93 17.42 -17.44 -4.31
CA ALA A 93 18.16 -18.08 -5.40
C ALA A 93 17.52 -17.77 -6.76
N GLU A 94 16.19 -17.82 -6.85
CA GLU A 94 15.44 -17.40 -8.03
C GLU A 94 15.62 -15.91 -8.32
N ALA A 95 15.58 -15.06 -7.28
CA ALA A 95 15.81 -13.63 -7.42
C ALA A 95 17.20 -13.34 -8.01
N LEU A 96 18.26 -13.90 -7.44
CA LEU A 96 19.64 -13.77 -7.94
C LEU A 96 19.79 -14.27 -9.38
N ALA A 97 19.18 -15.42 -9.71
CA ALA A 97 19.20 -15.95 -11.07
C ALA A 97 18.48 -15.03 -12.07
N LYS A 98 17.35 -14.43 -11.67
CA LYS A 98 16.59 -13.49 -12.49
C LYS A 98 17.35 -12.18 -12.71
N ILE A 99 18.02 -11.66 -11.67
CA ILE A 99 18.88 -10.47 -11.77
C ILE A 99 20.04 -10.73 -12.74
N ALA A 100 20.73 -11.87 -12.61
CA ALA A 100 21.82 -12.24 -13.52
C ALA A 100 21.32 -12.34 -14.97
N ALA A 101 20.20 -13.04 -15.20
CA ALA A 101 19.62 -13.19 -16.53
C ALA A 101 19.18 -11.84 -17.13
N TYR A 102 18.61 -10.95 -16.32
CA TYR A 102 18.25 -9.61 -16.76
C TYR A 102 19.49 -8.80 -17.15
N ALA A 103 20.54 -8.85 -16.34
CA ALA A 103 21.78 -8.14 -16.58
C ALA A 103 22.50 -8.62 -17.85
N ASP A 104 22.44 -9.93 -18.15
CA ASP A 104 22.98 -10.53 -19.38
C ASP A 104 22.15 -10.19 -20.63
N ALA A 105 20.81 -10.17 -20.50
CA ALA A 105 19.91 -9.84 -21.59
C ALA A 105 19.94 -8.34 -21.97
N ASN A 106 20.40 -7.49 -21.05
CA ASN A 106 20.44 -6.03 -21.21
C ASN A 106 21.86 -5.48 -21.03
N PRO A 107 22.81 -5.82 -21.93
CA PRO A 107 24.22 -5.41 -21.78
C PRO A 107 24.45 -3.91 -21.91
N ASP A 108 23.54 -3.19 -22.59
CA ASP A 108 23.64 -1.75 -22.82
C ASP A 108 23.01 -0.90 -21.71
N VAL A 109 22.36 -1.53 -20.71
CA VAL A 109 21.79 -0.85 -19.55
C VAL A 109 22.89 -0.60 -18.51
N GLU A 110 23.11 0.68 -18.19
CA GLU A 110 24.17 1.10 -17.26
C GLU A 110 23.85 0.76 -15.79
N TRP A 111 22.58 0.89 -15.38
CA TRP A 111 22.10 0.61 -14.02
C TRP A 111 21.06 -0.50 -14.04
N ILE A 112 21.23 -1.53 -13.21
CA ILE A 112 20.19 -2.53 -13.00
C ILE A 112 19.25 -2.02 -11.90
N VAL A 113 18.08 -1.55 -12.33
CA VAL A 113 16.98 -1.10 -11.45
C VAL A 113 15.75 -1.99 -11.59
N GLY A 114 14.90 -1.97 -10.59
CA GLY A 114 13.71 -2.80 -10.47
C GLY A 114 13.36 -3.01 -9.00
N GLY A 115 12.65 -4.10 -8.70
CA GLY A 115 12.23 -4.37 -7.33
C GLY A 115 11.47 -5.67 -7.17
N GLY A 116 10.83 -5.84 -6.01
CA GLY A 116 9.96 -6.98 -5.71
C GLY A 116 10.62 -8.12 -4.93
N TRP A 117 11.82 -7.91 -4.39
CA TRP A 117 12.44 -8.91 -3.50
C TRP A 117 11.81 -8.88 -2.10
N ARG A 118 11.67 -10.04 -1.45
CA ARG A 118 11.02 -10.13 -0.13
C ARG A 118 12.03 -10.36 0.98
N MET A 119 11.79 -9.74 2.14
CA MET A 119 12.68 -9.85 3.31
C MET A 119 12.88 -11.30 3.78
N PRO A 120 11.85 -12.17 3.90
CA PRO A 120 12.04 -13.54 4.41
C PRO A 120 12.99 -14.40 3.57
N TRP A 121 13.30 -14.01 2.34
CA TRP A 121 14.27 -14.72 1.51
C TRP A 121 15.72 -14.62 2.01
N PHE A 122 15.98 -13.70 2.94
CA PHE A 122 17.31 -13.37 3.43
C PHE A 122 17.36 -13.39 4.95
N ASP A 123 18.50 -13.81 5.48
CA ASP A 123 18.70 -13.88 6.93
C ASP A 123 18.56 -12.49 7.56
N GLY A 124 17.76 -12.39 8.62
CA GLY A 124 17.41 -11.11 9.26
C GLY A 124 16.62 -10.13 8.39
N GLY A 125 16.15 -10.53 7.20
CA GLY A 125 15.47 -9.63 6.27
C GLY A 125 16.40 -8.70 5.49
N THR A 126 17.72 -8.89 5.60
CA THR A 126 18.72 -7.93 5.09
C THR A 126 19.65 -8.59 4.06
N PRO A 127 19.37 -8.49 2.75
CA PRO A 127 20.28 -8.99 1.73
C PRO A 127 21.62 -8.24 1.72
N LEU A 128 22.70 -8.94 1.37
CA LEU A 128 24.07 -8.40 1.37
C LEU A 128 24.50 -7.96 -0.04
N ARG A 129 25.25 -6.86 -0.13
CA ARG A 129 25.83 -6.32 -1.38
C ARG A 129 26.68 -7.37 -2.11
N GLY A 130 27.37 -8.22 -1.35
CA GLY A 130 28.30 -9.21 -1.90
C GLY A 130 27.61 -10.27 -2.76
N GLN A 131 26.34 -10.55 -2.49
CA GLN A 131 25.52 -11.45 -3.31
C GLN A 131 25.22 -10.84 -4.68
N LEU A 132 25.03 -9.51 -4.78
CA LEU A 132 24.92 -8.83 -6.07
C LEU A 132 26.27 -8.66 -6.76
N ASP A 133 27.32 -8.38 -6.00
CA ASP A 133 28.68 -8.24 -6.55
C ASP A 133 29.15 -9.53 -7.24
N GLU A 134 28.70 -10.70 -6.77
CA GLU A 134 29.02 -11.99 -7.41
C GLU A 134 28.39 -12.14 -8.80
N ILE A 135 27.17 -11.67 -9.00
CA ILE A 135 26.41 -11.86 -10.25
C ILE A 135 26.49 -10.65 -11.21
N VAL A 136 26.70 -9.45 -10.69
CA VAL A 136 26.81 -8.20 -11.46
C VAL A 136 27.96 -7.35 -10.87
N PRO A 137 29.23 -7.71 -11.18
CA PRO A 137 30.41 -7.06 -10.58
C PRO A 137 30.78 -5.70 -11.20
N ASP A 138 30.30 -5.41 -12.41
CA ASP A 138 30.80 -4.32 -13.26
C ASP A 138 29.84 -3.13 -13.38
N ARG A 139 28.60 -3.27 -12.89
CA ARG A 139 27.52 -2.28 -13.01
C ARG A 139 26.87 -2.02 -11.66
N PRO A 140 26.39 -0.78 -11.41
CA PRO A 140 25.58 -0.50 -10.23
C PRO A 140 24.21 -1.21 -10.30
N VAL A 141 23.82 -1.78 -9.16
CA VAL A 141 22.52 -2.43 -8.95
C VAL A 141 21.81 -1.75 -7.79
N TYR A 142 20.54 -1.40 -7.97
CA TYR A 142 19.66 -0.85 -6.94
C TYR A 142 18.24 -1.41 -7.13
N LEU A 143 17.77 -2.22 -6.18
CA LEU A 143 16.50 -2.93 -6.27
C LEU A 143 15.64 -2.65 -5.04
N LEU A 144 14.44 -2.09 -5.24
CA LEU A 144 13.49 -1.88 -4.14
C LEU A 144 12.97 -3.21 -3.61
N ASN A 145 12.75 -3.29 -2.30
CA ASN A 145 12.08 -4.43 -1.71
C ASN A 145 10.58 -4.42 -2.07
N ALA A 146 9.91 -5.54 -1.87
CA ALA A 146 8.51 -5.70 -2.23
C ALA A 146 7.63 -4.64 -1.55
N ASP A 147 7.82 -4.37 -0.26
CA ASP A 147 7.02 -3.37 0.47
C ASP A 147 7.42 -1.90 0.20
N HIS A 148 8.49 -1.65 -0.57
CA HIS A 148 9.03 -0.32 -0.88
C HIS A 148 9.56 0.50 0.32
N HIS A 149 9.71 -0.11 1.49
CA HIS A 149 10.34 0.49 2.67
C HIS A 149 11.85 0.22 2.77
N GLY A 150 12.45 -0.45 1.78
CA GLY A 150 13.88 -0.70 1.73
C GLY A 150 14.41 -0.96 0.33
N ALA A 151 15.74 -1.03 0.22
CA ALA A 151 16.41 -1.31 -1.05
C ALA A 151 17.68 -2.13 -0.88
N TRP A 152 18.02 -2.88 -1.91
CA TRP A 152 19.23 -3.70 -2.01
C TRP A 152 20.16 -3.13 -3.08
N ALA A 153 21.35 -2.74 -2.66
CA ALA A 153 22.38 -2.11 -3.47
C ALA A 153 23.69 -2.91 -3.44
N ASN A 154 24.37 -2.98 -4.58
CA ASN A 154 25.69 -3.59 -4.67
C ASN A 154 26.82 -2.60 -4.32
N THR A 155 28.06 -3.07 -4.23
CA THR A 155 29.21 -2.22 -3.88
C THR A 155 29.36 -1.04 -4.84
N ARG A 156 29.15 -1.28 -6.14
CA ARG A 156 29.30 -0.24 -7.17
C ARG A 156 28.30 0.90 -7.00
N ALA A 157 27.05 0.58 -6.66
CA ALA A 157 26.02 1.58 -6.42
C ALA A 157 26.32 2.42 -5.16
N LEU A 158 26.78 1.79 -4.08
CA LEU A 158 27.20 2.47 -2.84
C LEU A 158 28.38 3.42 -3.07
N GLU A 159 29.37 3.02 -3.87
CA GLU A 159 30.52 3.85 -4.22
C GLU A 159 30.12 5.12 -4.99
N ILE A 160 29.23 4.98 -5.98
CA ILE A 160 28.75 6.12 -6.79
C ILE A 160 27.97 7.09 -5.89
N ALA A 161 27.13 6.57 -4.99
CA ALA A 161 26.40 7.36 -4.01
C ALA A 161 27.26 7.90 -2.86
N ARG A 162 28.52 7.46 -2.74
CA ARG A 162 29.46 7.81 -1.67
C ARG A 162 28.95 7.44 -0.27
N ILE A 163 28.26 6.31 -0.17
CA ILE A 163 27.81 5.74 1.10
C ILE A 163 28.97 4.90 1.67
N THR A 164 29.41 5.25 2.88
CA THR A 164 30.64 4.74 3.52
C THR A 164 30.37 4.29 4.96
N ALA A 165 31.37 3.73 5.63
CA ALA A 165 31.28 3.40 7.06
C ALA A 165 31.01 4.66 7.92
N GLU A 166 31.41 5.84 7.45
CA GLU A 166 31.24 7.12 8.13
C GLU A 166 29.90 7.82 7.80
N THR A 167 29.15 7.35 6.82
CA THR A 167 27.84 7.92 6.48
C THR A 167 26.86 7.67 7.62
N PRO A 168 26.28 8.68 8.27
CA PRO A 168 25.34 8.47 9.37
C PRO A 168 24.00 7.95 8.86
N ASP A 169 23.29 7.22 9.71
CA ASP A 169 21.88 6.89 9.47
C ASP A 169 21.06 8.19 9.45
N PRO A 170 20.08 8.33 8.54
CA PRO A 170 19.17 9.48 8.57
C PRO A 170 18.23 9.39 9.78
N LEU A 171 17.55 10.49 10.10
CA LEU A 171 16.63 10.54 11.24
C LEU A 171 15.51 9.49 11.16
N ASP A 172 15.12 9.15 9.94
CA ASP A 172 13.92 8.42 9.56
C ASP A 172 14.25 7.14 8.77
N GLY A 173 15.44 6.58 8.97
CA GLY A 173 15.88 5.33 8.32
C GLY A 173 17.20 4.81 8.84
N ARG A 174 17.66 3.68 8.28
CA ARG A 174 18.86 2.96 8.73
C ARG A 174 19.66 2.43 7.54
N ILE A 175 20.99 2.50 7.62
CA ILE A 175 21.87 1.75 6.73
C ILE A 175 22.25 0.46 7.46
N GLU A 176 21.93 -0.70 6.89
CA GLU A 176 22.41 -1.96 7.44
C GLU A 176 23.92 -2.06 7.26
N ARG A 177 24.64 -2.55 8.28
CA ARG A 177 26.11 -2.60 8.29
C ARG A 177 26.62 -3.99 8.61
N GLU A 178 27.74 -4.33 7.97
CA GLU A 178 28.50 -5.51 8.34
C GLU A 178 29.28 -5.29 9.63
N THR A 179 29.89 -6.36 10.16
CA THR A 179 30.64 -6.34 11.42
C THR A 179 31.81 -5.36 11.45
N ASP A 180 32.34 -4.96 10.29
CA ASP A 180 33.39 -3.95 10.16
C ASP A 180 32.85 -2.51 10.07
N GLY A 181 31.53 -2.33 10.10
CA GLY A 181 30.84 -1.05 9.97
C GLY A 181 30.60 -0.59 8.53
N TYR A 182 31.09 -1.31 7.53
CA TYR A 182 30.84 -0.98 6.13
C TYR A 182 29.37 -1.23 5.77
N PRO A 183 28.73 -0.38 4.94
CA PRO A 183 27.36 -0.60 4.49
C PRO A 183 27.18 -1.98 3.86
N ALA A 184 26.26 -2.77 4.40
CA ALA A 184 25.98 -4.14 4.00
C ALA A 184 25.25 -4.23 2.65
N GLY A 185 24.68 -3.12 2.14
CA GLY A 185 23.93 -3.08 0.88
C GLY A 185 22.42 -2.95 1.05
N THR A 186 21.88 -3.17 2.26
CA THR A 186 20.47 -2.90 2.55
C THR A 186 20.28 -1.49 3.13
N LEU A 187 19.38 -0.72 2.54
CA LEU A 187 19.01 0.63 2.97
C LEU A 187 17.54 0.64 3.38
N GLN A 188 17.23 1.08 4.60
CA GLN A 188 15.87 1.09 5.15
C GLN A 188 15.30 2.51 5.21
N GLU A 189 14.04 2.67 4.83
CA GLU A 189 13.25 3.89 4.92
C GLU A 189 13.96 5.10 4.28
N GLY A 190 14.20 6.18 5.06
CA GLY A 190 14.88 7.38 4.58
C GLY A 190 16.31 7.16 4.08
N ALA A 191 16.95 6.04 4.39
CA ALA A 191 18.31 5.75 3.90
C ALA A 191 18.36 5.57 2.37
N THR A 192 17.23 5.22 1.74
CA THR A 192 17.10 5.16 0.28
C THR A 192 17.28 6.54 -0.39
N ALA A 193 17.08 7.64 0.34
CA ALA A 193 17.29 8.99 -0.16
C ALA A 193 18.77 9.29 -0.48
N TYR A 194 19.73 8.56 0.11
CA TYR A 194 21.16 8.76 -0.15
C TYR A 194 21.60 8.30 -1.54
N ILE A 195 20.90 7.32 -2.14
CA ILE A 195 21.24 6.79 -3.46
C ILE A 195 20.41 7.39 -4.59
N THR A 196 19.21 7.88 -4.27
CA THR A 196 18.28 8.50 -5.24
C THR A 196 18.94 9.53 -6.17
N PRO A 197 19.81 10.47 -5.72
CA PRO A 197 20.39 11.50 -6.59
C PRO A 197 21.32 10.99 -7.69
N VAL A 198 21.76 9.72 -7.62
CA VAL A 198 22.66 9.11 -8.61
C VAL A 198 21.98 8.08 -9.50
N LEU A 199 20.69 7.80 -9.28
CA LEU A 199 19.91 6.89 -10.12
C LEU A 199 19.67 7.50 -11.52
N PRO A 200 19.44 6.65 -12.55
CA PRO A 200 19.03 7.12 -13.87
C PRO A 200 17.74 7.95 -13.81
N GLU A 201 17.68 9.00 -14.62
CA GLU A 201 16.48 9.82 -14.74
C GLU A 201 15.35 9.07 -15.45
N TYR A 202 14.17 9.04 -14.85
CA TYR A 202 12.96 8.57 -15.51
C TYR A 202 12.37 9.67 -16.41
N THR A 203 12.49 9.50 -17.72
CA THR A 203 11.86 10.40 -18.69
C THR A 203 10.33 10.31 -18.64
N ALA A 204 9.64 11.35 -19.12
CA ALA A 204 8.18 11.34 -19.21
C ALA A 204 7.65 10.19 -20.09
N GLU A 205 8.41 9.77 -21.11
CA GLU A 205 8.10 8.61 -21.93
C GLU A 205 8.16 7.30 -21.16
N VAL A 206 9.16 7.12 -20.29
CA VAL A 206 9.27 5.93 -19.44
C VAL A 206 8.14 5.88 -18.42
N ILE A 207 7.84 7.00 -17.76
CA ILE A 207 6.73 7.08 -16.80
C ILE A 207 5.39 6.77 -17.49
N ARG A 208 5.13 7.36 -18.67
CA ARG A 208 3.92 7.10 -19.46
C ARG A 208 3.79 5.63 -19.86
N ALA A 209 4.90 5.02 -20.31
CA ALA A 209 4.93 3.60 -20.65
C ALA A 209 4.66 2.71 -19.43
N GLY A 210 5.19 3.08 -18.26
CA GLY A 210 4.88 2.45 -16.98
C GLY A 210 3.40 2.52 -16.63
N ILE A 211 2.81 3.72 -16.61
CA ILE A 211 1.38 3.92 -16.32
C ILE A 211 0.48 3.06 -17.22
N LEU A 212 0.77 3.00 -18.52
CA LEU A 212 0.00 2.19 -19.49
C LEU A 212 0.20 0.68 -19.28
N ALA A 213 1.41 0.25 -18.92
CA ALA A 213 1.70 -1.15 -18.59
C ALA A 213 0.96 -1.58 -17.31
N GLY A 214 0.94 -0.72 -16.29
CA GLY A 214 0.16 -0.93 -15.07
C GLY A 214 -1.34 -0.96 -15.33
N GLU A 215 -1.87 0.01 -16.08
CA GLU A 215 -3.29 0.07 -16.45
C GLU A 215 -3.73 -1.23 -17.15
N LYS A 216 -2.92 -1.72 -18.08
CA LYS A 216 -3.20 -2.99 -18.76
C LYS A 216 -3.28 -4.16 -17.77
N TYR A 217 -2.35 -4.24 -16.83
CA TYR A 217 -2.33 -5.31 -15.82
C TYR A 217 -3.53 -5.22 -14.86
N LEU A 218 -3.90 -4.00 -14.44
CA LEU A 218 -5.13 -3.75 -13.67
C LEU A 218 -6.38 -4.25 -14.41
N PHE A 219 -6.47 -4.02 -15.73
CA PHE A 219 -7.57 -4.57 -16.53
C PHE A 219 -7.56 -6.10 -16.60
N GLU A 220 -6.39 -6.74 -16.65
CA GLU A 220 -6.30 -8.21 -16.58
C GLU A 220 -6.92 -8.74 -15.26
N CYS A 221 -6.79 -7.98 -14.16
CA CYS A 221 -7.34 -8.27 -12.84
C CYS A 221 -8.79 -7.82 -12.61
N GLY A 222 -9.44 -7.13 -13.56
CA GLY A 222 -10.81 -6.61 -13.37
C GLY A 222 -10.89 -5.24 -12.70
N VAL A 223 -9.75 -4.58 -12.45
CA VAL A 223 -9.67 -3.25 -11.85
C VAL A 223 -9.87 -2.20 -12.93
N THR A 224 -10.86 -1.33 -12.76
CA THR A 224 -11.24 -0.28 -13.73
C THR A 224 -10.97 1.14 -13.23
N ALA A 225 -10.74 1.27 -11.92
CA ALA A 225 -10.44 2.53 -11.26
C ALA A 225 -9.36 2.31 -10.19
N TRP A 226 -8.53 3.32 -9.97
CA TRP A 226 -7.51 3.28 -8.92
C TRP A 226 -7.18 4.67 -8.37
N GLN A 227 -6.63 4.69 -7.15
CA GLN A 227 -5.95 5.85 -6.59
C GLN A 227 -4.45 5.63 -6.61
N GLU A 228 -3.75 6.48 -7.36
CA GLU A 228 -2.31 6.68 -7.23
C GLU A 228 -2.05 7.30 -5.85
N ALA A 229 -1.63 6.45 -4.91
CA ALA A 229 -1.53 6.79 -3.50
C ALA A 229 -0.32 7.68 -3.19
N ILE A 230 0.66 7.77 -4.11
CA ILE A 230 1.83 8.66 -3.97
C ILE A 230 1.99 9.48 -5.25
N LEU A 231 1.64 10.76 -5.16
CA LEU A 231 1.96 11.77 -6.16
C LEU A 231 2.97 12.77 -5.59
N GLY A 232 4.25 12.42 -5.78
CA GLY A 232 5.42 13.14 -5.31
C GLY A 232 6.68 12.28 -5.50
N ASP A 233 7.84 12.82 -5.17
CA ASP A 233 9.10 12.06 -5.19
C ASP A 233 9.12 11.02 -4.05
N TYR A 234 9.39 9.75 -4.37
CA TYR A 234 9.44 8.68 -3.37
C TYR A 234 10.28 7.48 -3.83
N GLY A 235 11.13 6.94 -2.95
CA GLY A 235 11.85 5.67 -3.19
C GLY A 235 12.80 5.65 -4.39
N GLY A 236 13.17 6.81 -4.94
CA GLY A 236 13.93 6.93 -6.19
C GLY A 236 13.08 7.20 -7.43
N TYR A 237 11.76 7.18 -7.30
CA TYR A 237 10.83 7.60 -8.35
C TYR A 237 10.53 9.11 -8.26
N PRO A 238 10.45 9.82 -9.39
CA PRO A 238 10.10 11.22 -9.42
C PRO A 238 8.59 11.43 -9.25
N ASP A 239 8.18 12.66 -8.97
CA ASP A 239 6.77 13.07 -9.04
C ASP A 239 6.16 12.79 -10.43
N VAL A 240 5.27 11.80 -10.50
CA VAL A 240 4.58 11.38 -11.73
C VAL A 240 3.33 12.20 -12.05
N THR A 241 2.92 13.14 -11.18
CA THR A 241 1.72 13.98 -11.36
C THR A 241 1.68 14.70 -12.72
N PRO A 242 2.78 15.32 -13.20
CA PRO A 242 2.75 16.01 -14.49
C PRO A 242 2.44 15.08 -15.66
N VAL A 243 2.92 13.83 -15.62
CA VAL A 243 2.72 12.85 -16.68
C VAL A 243 1.27 12.34 -16.68
N TYR A 244 0.69 12.02 -15.52
CA TYR A 244 -0.74 11.69 -15.44
C TYR A 244 -1.62 12.84 -15.96
N SER A 245 -1.29 14.08 -15.59
CA SER A 245 -2.01 15.28 -16.06
C SER A 245 -1.96 15.42 -17.58
N GLU A 246 -0.79 15.18 -18.18
CA GLU A 246 -0.60 15.22 -19.63
C GLU A 246 -1.34 14.07 -20.35
N MET A 247 -1.28 12.86 -19.80
CA MET A 247 -2.03 11.71 -20.33
C MET A 247 -3.53 11.94 -20.27
N ALA A 248 -4.02 12.56 -19.19
CA ALA A 248 -5.40 12.94 -19.01
C ALA A 248 -5.83 13.97 -20.08
N ASP A 249 -5.02 15.00 -20.35
CA ASP A 249 -5.25 15.99 -21.42
C ASP A 249 -5.31 15.36 -22.82
N ARG A 250 -4.54 14.30 -23.04
CA ARG A 250 -4.49 13.58 -24.33
C ARG A 250 -5.53 12.47 -24.46
N GLY A 251 -6.28 12.18 -23.40
CA GLY A 251 -7.24 11.07 -23.36
C GLY A 251 -6.57 9.69 -23.50
N GLU A 252 -5.34 9.55 -23.00
CA GLU A 252 -4.57 8.30 -23.06
C GLU A 252 -4.93 7.33 -21.93
N LEU A 253 -5.52 7.82 -20.83
CA LEU A 253 -6.04 6.98 -19.75
C LEU A 253 -7.38 6.37 -20.16
N THR A 254 -7.44 5.04 -20.18
CA THR A 254 -8.67 4.30 -20.49
C THR A 254 -9.53 4.11 -19.23
N GLY A 255 -8.88 3.78 -18.12
CA GLY A 255 -9.47 3.57 -16.80
C GLY A 255 -9.75 4.88 -16.05
N ARG A 256 -10.02 4.77 -14.75
CA ARG A 256 -10.30 5.91 -13.87
C ARG A 256 -9.21 6.08 -12.83
N ALA A 257 -8.22 6.89 -13.12
CA ALA A 257 -7.19 7.27 -12.16
C ALA A 257 -7.64 8.48 -11.32
N THR A 258 -7.33 8.43 -10.02
CA THR A 258 -7.32 9.60 -9.13
C THR A 258 -5.99 9.65 -8.39
N GLY A 259 -5.67 10.77 -7.77
CA GLY A 259 -4.37 10.98 -7.15
C GLY A 259 -4.43 11.49 -5.72
N ALA A 260 -3.49 11.03 -4.90
CA ALA A 260 -3.20 11.57 -3.57
C ALA A 260 -1.84 12.29 -3.57
N LEU A 261 -1.84 13.62 -3.44
CA LEU A 261 -0.59 14.40 -3.39
C LEU A 261 0.17 14.05 -2.11
N TRP A 262 1.47 13.79 -2.26
CA TRP A 262 2.35 13.41 -1.17
C TRP A 262 2.60 14.57 -0.21
N VAL A 263 2.60 14.28 1.10
CA VAL A 263 3.07 15.20 2.15
C VAL A 263 4.50 14.85 2.53
N SER A 264 5.42 15.77 2.25
CA SER A 264 6.81 15.72 2.70
C SER A 264 6.88 15.79 4.23
N ARG A 265 7.77 15.00 4.83
CA ARG A 265 7.95 14.88 6.29
C ARG A 265 8.28 16.21 6.99
N ASP A 266 8.95 17.12 6.29
CA ASP A 266 9.38 18.44 6.78
C ASP A 266 8.61 19.60 6.14
N PHE A 267 7.48 19.31 5.49
CA PHE A 267 6.65 20.29 4.77
C PHE A 267 7.44 21.16 3.77
N ASP A 268 8.45 20.61 3.11
CA ASP A 268 9.35 21.33 2.19
C ASP A 268 9.99 22.58 2.85
N GLN A 269 10.23 22.51 4.17
CA GLN A 269 10.71 23.61 5.02
C GLN A 269 9.77 24.82 5.07
N MET A 270 8.49 24.63 4.78
CA MET A 270 7.45 25.66 4.85
C MET A 270 6.68 25.60 6.19
N SER A 271 5.96 26.67 6.53
CA SER A 271 4.90 26.54 7.55
C SER A 271 3.75 25.68 7.03
N ILE A 272 3.00 25.03 7.91
CA ILE A 272 1.84 24.19 7.53
C ILE A 272 0.84 24.98 6.65
N ALA A 273 0.56 26.25 6.97
CA ALA A 273 -0.35 27.07 6.18
C ALA A 273 0.18 27.36 4.77
N GLU A 274 1.47 27.63 4.62
CA GLU A 274 2.13 27.81 3.32
C GLU A 274 2.13 26.50 2.52
N TYR A 275 2.41 25.38 3.19
CA TYR A 275 2.40 24.05 2.59
C TYR A 275 1.01 23.66 2.03
N VAL A 276 -0.06 23.90 2.80
CA VAL A 276 -1.43 23.69 2.34
C VAL A 276 -1.76 24.60 1.14
N ALA A 277 -1.27 25.83 1.11
CA ALA A 277 -1.43 26.72 -0.03
C ALA A 277 -0.68 26.20 -1.28
N ASP A 278 0.50 25.64 -1.11
CA ASP A 278 1.27 25.01 -2.18
C ASP A 278 0.56 23.75 -2.73
N LEU A 279 0.05 22.87 -1.87
CA LEU A 279 -0.77 21.72 -2.29
C LEU A 279 -1.99 22.16 -3.11
N LYS A 280 -2.68 23.24 -2.73
CA LYS A 280 -3.78 23.82 -3.52
C LYS A 280 -3.30 24.31 -4.88
N ALA A 281 -2.11 24.89 -4.97
CA ALA A 281 -1.52 25.33 -6.22
C ALA A 281 -1.15 24.13 -7.12
N ARG A 282 -0.56 23.05 -6.56
CA ARG A 282 -0.28 21.79 -7.26
C ARG A 282 -1.57 21.17 -7.81
N ARG A 283 -2.63 21.04 -6.99
CA ARG A 283 -3.95 20.58 -7.47
C ARG A 283 -4.47 21.44 -8.61
N SER A 284 -4.43 22.77 -8.47
CA SER A 284 -4.92 23.69 -9.51
C SER A 284 -4.13 23.57 -10.82
N ARG A 285 -2.85 23.20 -10.75
CA ARG A 285 -1.99 23.02 -11.92
C ARG A 285 -2.24 21.70 -12.64
N TYR A 286 -2.44 20.61 -11.90
CA TYR A 286 -2.38 19.27 -12.46
C TYR A 286 -3.71 18.51 -12.50
N ALA A 287 -4.72 18.88 -11.71
CA ALA A 287 -6.02 18.23 -11.79
C ALA A 287 -6.68 18.45 -13.15
N ARG A 288 -7.40 17.44 -13.63
CA ARG A 288 -8.18 17.41 -14.87
C ARG A 288 -9.51 16.72 -14.61
N ASP A 289 -10.50 16.91 -15.49
CA ASP A 289 -11.84 16.33 -15.34
C ASP A 289 -11.80 14.80 -15.15
N ASN A 290 -10.88 14.11 -15.84
CA ASN A 290 -10.64 12.66 -15.78
C ASN A 290 -9.43 12.25 -14.90
N PHE A 291 -8.86 13.18 -14.13
CA PHE A 291 -7.79 12.89 -13.17
C PHE A 291 -7.82 13.91 -12.02
N GLN A 292 -8.54 13.56 -10.95
CA GLN A 292 -8.74 14.43 -9.79
C GLN A 292 -7.63 14.25 -8.74
N LEU A 293 -7.30 15.34 -8.04
CA LEU A 293 -6.25 15.40 -7.02
C LEU A 293 -6.82 15.87 -5.68
N ASP A 294 -7.95 15.30 -5.27
CA ASP A 294 -8.66 15.69 -4.04
C ASP A 294 -8.15 14.98 -2.78
N HIS A 295 -7.22 14.03 -2.92
CA HIS A 295 -6.65 13.30 -1.79
C HIS A 295 -5.24 13.81 -1.48
N ILE A 296 -4.85 13.68 -0.21
CA ILE A 296 -3.52 14.02 0.30
C ILE A 296 -2.99 12.82 1.07
N LYS A 297 -1.83 12.29 0.66
CA LYS A 297 -1.18 11.14 1.28
C LYS A 297 -0.28 11.59 2.42
N ILE A 298 -0.56 11.13 3.62
CA ILE A 298 0.20 11.40 4.84
C ILE A 298 0.76 10.08 5.37
N MET A 299 2.07 9.91 5.34
CA MET A 299 2.74 8.73 5.89
C MET A 299 3.10 8.95 7.35
N VAL A 300 2.35 8.36 8.28
CA VAL A 300 2.54 8.62 9.72
C VAL A 300 3.69 7.80 10.29
N ASP A 301 3.90 6.58 9.81
CA ASP A 301 4.93 5.64 10.27
C ASP A 301 5.42 4.70 9.15
N GLY A 302 6.39 3.84 9.48
CA GLY A 302 6.93 2.81 8.58
C GLY A 302 6.19 1.46 8.70
N VAL A 303 6.90 0.36 8.48
CA VAL A 303 6.38 -1.03 8.56
C VAL A 303 6.84 -1.79 9.81
N GLN A 304 6.16 -2.89 10.15
CA GLN A 304 6.44 -3.63 11.39
C GLN A 304 7.71 -4.49 11.28
N GLU A 305 7.93 -5.05 10.10
CA GLU A 305 8.99 -5.98 9.74
C GLU A 305 10.38 -5.33 9.88
N ASN A 306 10.45 -4.00 9.66
CA ASN A 306 11.65 -3.19 9.85
C ASN A 306 11.77 -2.57 11.26
N GLY A 307 10.77 -2.80 12.13
CA GLY A 307 10.70 -2.19 13.47
C GLY A 307 10.37 -0.69 13.45
N THR A 308 9.75 -0.21 12.38
CA THR A 308 9.55 1.23 12.10
C THR A 308 8.11 1.70 12.24
N ALA A 309 7.13 0.80 12.29
CA ALA A 309 5.74 1.17 12.58
C ALA A 309 5.62 1.72 14.01
N ALA A 310 4.84 2.79 14.17
CA ALA A 310 4.74 3.50 15.42
C ALA A 310 3.77 2.78 16.38
N LEU A 311 4.30 2.13 17.40
CA LEU A 311 3.54 1.41 18.42
C LEU A 311 3.41 2.22 19.72
N SER A 312 2.34 2.02 20.48
CA SER A 312 2.21 2.67 21.80
C SER A 312 3.15 2.06 22.84
N ASP A 313 3.39 0.74 22.73
CA ASP A 313 4.32 -0.01 23.58
C ASP A 313 5.55 -0.48 22.77
N PRO A 314 6.71 -0.71 23.42
CA PRO A 314 7.90 -1.17 22.71
C PRO A 314 7.70 -2.51 21.97
N TYR A 315 8.38 -2.69 20.84
CA TYR A 315 8.59 -4.01 20.24
C TYR A 315 9.30 -4.93 21.24
N LEU A 316 9.00 -6.23 21.16
CA LEU A 316 9.75 -7.25 21.88
C LEU A 316 11.13 -7.39 21.24
N GLU A 317 12.17 -7.47 22.08
CA GLU A 317 13.50 -7.80 21.59
C GLU A 317 13.49 -9.23 21.04
N LEU A 318 13.98 -9.40 19.81
CA LEU A 318 14.35 -10.71 19.31
C LEU A 318 15.45 -11.25 20.24
N ALA A 319 15.21 -12.39 20.88
CA ALA A 319 16.26 -13.06 21.64
C ALA A 319 17.37 -13.44 20.66
N THR A 320 18.41 -12.61 20.57
CA THR A 320 19.59 -12.92 19.77
C THR A 320 20.20 -14.20 20.35
N GLY A 321 20.14 -15.29 19.59
CA GLY A 321 20.74 -16.56 19.94
C GLY A 321 22.25 -16.41 20.07
N GLY A 322 22.70 -16.04 21.26
CA GLY A 322 24.09 -15.72 21.52
C GLY A 322 24.29 -15.38 22.98
N ASP A 323 24.05 -16.34 23.88
CA ASP A 323 24.95 -16.50 25.00
C ASP A 323 24.94 -17.93 25.54
N GLY A 324 26.17 -18.43 25.71
CA GLY A 324 26.48 -19.81 26.02
C GLY A 324 25.88 -20.30 27.33
N ALA A 325 25.66 -21.61 27.37
CA ALA A 325 25.41 -22.36 28.58
C ALA A 325 26.39 -21.97 29.71
N ALA A 326 25.88 -21.35 30.77
CA ALA A 326 26.55 -21.29 32.05
C ALA A 326 25.70 -22.03 33.08
N GLY A 327 26.26 -23.15 33.54
CA GLY A 327 25.66 -24.15 34.42
C GLY A 327 25.07 -23.63 35.73
N ALA A 328 24.16 -24.46 36.25
CA ALA A 328 23.66 -24.45 37.60
C ALA A 328 24.76 -24.22 38.67
N GLY A 329 24.43 -23.42 39.69
CA GLY A 329 25.21 -23.28 40.91
C GLY A 329 24.41 -22.57 42.00
N GLU A 330 24.01 -23.33 43.02
CA GLU A 330 23.41 -22.86 44.27
C GLU A 330 24.37 -22.02 45.14
N THR A 331 23.83 -21.53 46.27
CA THR A 331 24.43 -20.80 47.41
C THR A 331 24.46 -19.27 47.23
N GLY A 332 24.05 -18.41 48.16
CA GLY A 332 23.70 -18.53 49.57
C GLY A 332 24.37 -17.40 50.37
N GLY A 333 23.59 -16.53 51.01
CA GLY A 333 24.00 -15.85 52.25
C GLY A 333 24.67 -14.46 52.19
N ALA A 334 23.91 -13.48 52.72
CA ALA A 334 24.29 -12.47 53.73
C ALA A 334 25.27 -11.32 53.42
N GLY A 335 24.87 -10.11 53.84
CA GLY A 335 25.74 -9.23 54.64
C GLY A 335 25.87 -7.76 54.23
N ALA A 336 25.02 -6.92 54.85
CA ALA A 336 25.21 -5.55 55.37
C ALA A 336 26.42 -4.67 54.93
N GLY A 337 26.16 -3.35 54.80
CA GLY A 337 27.22 -2.33 54.86
C GLY A 337 26.76 -0.91 54.51
N GLU A 338 26.42 -0.13 55.53
CA GLU A 338 25.95 1.25 55.50
C GLU A 338 27.03 2.31 55.17
N THR A 339 26.57 3.37 54.48
CA THR A 339 26.80 4.82 54.69
C THR A 339 28.20 5.38 54.98
N GLY A 340 28.53 6.49 54.30
CA GLY A 340 29.31 7.55 54.94
C GLY A 340 29.86 8.65 54.03
N GLY A 341 29.30 9.86 54.15
CA GLY A 341 30.12 11.05 54.36
C GLY A 341 30.39 11.97 53.16
N ALA A 342 29.56 13.01 53.07
CA ALA A 342 29.80 14.23 52.28
C ALA A 342 30.95 15.09 52.86
N GLY A 343 31.56 15.91 52.00
CA GLY A 343 32.46 16.99 52.43
C GLY A 343 32.89 17.88 51.26
N ALA A 344 32.17 18.99 51.07
CA ALA A 344 32.41 20.01 50.04
C ALA A 344 33.54 20.98 50.41
N VAL A 345 34.26 21.48 49.41
CA VAL A 345 34.96 22.79 49.46
C VAL A 345 34.90 23.45 48.08
N GLU A 346 34.23 24.60 48.00
CA GLU A 346 34.29 25.54 46.86
C GLU A 346 35.51 26.48 47.00
N ALA A 347 36.09 26.90 45.86
CA ALA A 347 36.33 28.31 45.54
C ALA A 347 37.01 28.50 44.16
N GLY A 348 36.26 29.07 43.21
CA GLY A 348 36.61 30.29 42.47
C GLY A 348 37.73 30.27 41.42
N GLY A 349 37.36 30.37 40.14
CA GLY A 349 38.25 30.80 39.06
C GLY A 349 37.56 30.83 37.69
N ALA A 350 36.94 31.95 37.35
CA ALA A 350 36.26 32.16 36.07
C ALA A 350 37.25 32.24 34.89
N SER A 351 37.02 31.43 33.86
CA SER A 351 37.57 31.60 32.51
C SER A 351 36.53 31.08 31.52
N ALA A 352 36.17 31.92 30.56
CA ALA A 352 35.14 31.66 29.55
C ALA A 352 35.47 30.41 28.71
N ALA A 353 34.56 29.44 28.71
CA ALA A 353 34.50 28.31 27.79
C ALA A 353 33.03 28.03 27.49
N GLY A 354 32.72 27.82 26.20
CA GLY A 354 31.39 27.46 25.72
C GLY A 354 30.89 26.19 26.42
N LYS A 355 29.58 26.15 26.67
CA LYS A 355 28.93 25.02 27.36
C LYS A 355 29.08 23.75 26.52
N SER A 356 30.02 22.91 26.90
CA SER A 356 30.11 21.49 26.58
C SER A 356 29.59 20.68 27.78
N GLY A 357 28.75 19.67 27.51
CA GLY A 357 28.57 18.50 28.37
C GLY A 357 27.49 18.63 29.45
N GLY A 358 26.24 18.38 29.07
CA GLY A 358 25.43 17.47 29.88
C GLY A 358 25.72 16.06 29.37
N SER A 359 26.27 15.19 30.20
CA SER A 359 26.28 13.76 29.95
C SER A 359 24.81 13.31 29.90
N HIS A 360 24.25 13.23 28.71
CA HIS A 360 23.08 12.41 28.50
C HIS A 360 23.55 10.98 28.70
N ASP A 361 23.27 10.42 29.88
CA ASP A 361 23.05 8.98 29.96
C ASP A 361 22.10 8.66 28.81
N CYS A 362 22.60 7.91 27.84
CA CYS A 362 21.84 7.47 26.68
C CYS A 362 20.83 6.44 27.18
N GLU A 363 19.73 6.91 27.78
CA GLU A 363 18.49 6.14 27.80
C GLU A 363 18.09 5.99 26.33
N CYS A 364 18.39 4.81 25.75
CA CYS A 364 17.93 4.44 24.43
C CYS A 364 16.43 4.74 24.37
N ALA A 365 16.00 5.58 23.42
CA ALA A 365 14.59 5.83 23.21
C ALA A 365 13.85 4.48 23.13
N PRO A 366 12.66 4.35 23.74
CA PRO A 366 11.95 3.08 23.76
C PRO A 366 11.70 2.62 22.31
N ASN A 367 12.05 1.37 22.01
CA ASN A 367 11.92 0.75 20.68
C ASN A 367 10.44 0.64 20.26
N THR A 368 9.83 1.76 19.89
CA THR A 368 8.39 1.93 19.63
C THR A 368 8.12 2.32 18.18
N GLY A 369 9.11 2.10 17.30
CA GLY A 369 9.13 2.56 15.92
C GLY A 369 9.10 4.09 15.76
N LEU A 370 8.91 4.54 14.52
CA LEU A 370 9.10 5.91 14.09
C LEU A 370 7.75 6.57 13.76
N ALA A 371 7.48 7.71 14.40
CA ALA A 371 6.42 8.61 13.95
C ALA A 371 7.06 9.72 13.11
N TYR A 372 6.74 9.78 11.82
CA TYR A 372 7.32 10.75 10.88
C TYR A 372 6.75 12.16 11.05
N PHE A 373 5.58 12.28 11.66
CA PHE A 373 4.96 13.54 12.04
C PHE A 373 4.69 13.55 13.54
N SER A 374 4.83 14.73 14.16
CA SER A 374 4.32 14.89 15.53
C SER A 374 2.79 14.85 15.53
N ARG A 375 2.21 14.43 16.65
CA ARG A 375 0.76 14.42 16.83
C ARG A 375 0.18 15.83 16.67
N GLU A 376 0.91 16.84 17.16
CA GLU A 376 0.54 18.25 17.11
C GLU A 376 0.53 18.78 15.67
N ASP A 377 1.54 18.43 14.86
CA ASP A 377 1.60 18.83 13.45
C ASP A 377 0.40 18.26 12.68
N LEU A 378 0.02 17.00 12.93
CA LEU A 378 -1.14 16.39 12.30
C LEU A 378 -2.45 17.06 12.73
N ILE A 379 -2.60 17.38 14.02
CA ILE A 379 -3.77 18.09 14.55
C ILE A 379 -3.91 19.50 13.96
N GLU A 380 -2.81 20.16 13.60
CA GLU A 380 -2.81 21.45 12.90
C GLU A 380 -3.10 21.29 11.39
N LEU A 381 -2.41 20.36 10.73
CA LEU A 381 -2.45 20.15 9.29
C LEU A 381 -3.82 19.69 8.79
N VAL A 382 -4.41 18.68 9.42
CA VAL A 382 -5.57 17.95 8.87
C VAL A 382 -6.84 18.81 8.77
N PRO A 383 -7.18 19.65 9.78
CA PRO A 383 -8.26 20.63 9.63
C PRO A 383 -8.06 21.59 8.46
N LEU A 384 -6.83 22.09 8.25
CA LEU A 384 -6.51 23.00 7.16
C LEU A 384 -6.62 22.31 5.79
N LEU A 385 -6.20 21.05 5.67
CA LEU A 385 -6.38 20.24 4.47
C LEU A 385 -7.87 20.03 4.14
N ASN A 386 -8.66 19.62 5.15
CA ASN A 386 -10.10 19.42 4.99
C ASN A 386 -10.81 20.73 4.61
N GLU A 387 -10.42 21.87 5.18
CA GLU A 387 -10.96 23.20 4.84
C GLU A 387 -10.58 23.59 3.41
N ALA A 388 -9.36 23.28 2.99
CA ALA A 388 -8.88 23.44 1.62
C ALA A 388 -9.57 22.52 0.60
N GLY A 389 -10.41 21.59 1.03
CA GLY A 389 -11.15 20.69 0.15
C GLY A 389 -10.41 19.41 -0.19
N PHE A 390 -9.42 19.02 0.61
CA PHE A 390 -8.73 17.74 0.48
C PHE A 390 -9.27 16.71 1.46
N ASP A 391 -9.27 15.45 1.04
CA ASP A 391 -9.42 14.30 1.92
C ASP A 391 -8.04 13.82 2.38
N ALA A 392 -7.92 13.54 3.67
CA ALA A 392 -6.71 12.94 4.21
C ALA A 392 -6.73 11.42 3.97
N HIS A 393 -5.68 10.92 3.32
CA HIS A 393 -5.34 9.52 3.15
C HIS A 393 -4.10 9.23 4.01
N PHE A 394 -4.28 8.56 5.14
CA PHE A 394 -3.15 8.20 6.00
C PHE A 394 -2.61 6.82 5.68
N HIS A 395 -1.28 6.68 5.62
CA HIS A 395 -0.62 5.42 5.93
C HIS A 395 -0.41 5.36 7.44
N ALA A 396 -1.00 4.37 8.09
CA ALA A 396 -0.81 4.12 9.52
C ALA A 396 -0.86 2.61 9.78
N ILE A 397 0.30 2.04 10.12
CA ILE A 397 0.46 0.61 10.38
C ILE A 397 0.36 0.32 11.88
N GLY A 398 1.11 1.03 12.70
CA GLY A 398 1.14 0.85 14.14
C GLY A 398 -0.02 1.53 14.87
N ASP A 399 -0.38 1.02 16.05
CA ASP A 399 -1.53 1.50 16.82
C ASP A 399 -1.39 2.97 17.24
N ARG A 400 -0.16 3.44 17.51
CA ARG A 400 0.12 4.86 17.82
C ARG A 400 -0.08 5.74 16.59
N ALA A 401 0.32 5.29 15.41
CA ALA A 401 0.07 6.02 14.16
C ALA A 401 -1.42 6.13 13.85
N VAL A 402 -2.18 5.04 14.02
CA VAL A 402 -3.64 5.03 13.85
C VAL A 402 -4.29 6.01 14.81
N LYS A 403 -3.86 6.00 16.09
CA LYS A 403 -4.32 6.95 17.09
C LYS A 403 -4.06 8.40 16.69
N TYR A 404 -2.85 8.71 16.19
CA TYR A 404 -2.49 10.06 15.75
C TYR A 404 -3.38 10.53 14.59
N ALA A 405 -3.61 9.67 13.60
CA ALA A 405 -4.50 9.98 12.48
C ALA A 405 -5.95 10.25 12.96
N LEU A 406 -6.48 9.42 13.85
CA LEU A 406 -7.82 9.59 14.41
C LEU A 406 -7.94 10.84 15.30
N ASP A 407 -6.89 11.19 16.04
CA ASP A 407 -6.83 12.41 16.85
C ASP A 407 -6.85 13.68 15.97
N ALA A 408 -6.10 13.66 14.86
CA ALA A 408 -6.10 14.73 13.88
C ALA A 408 -7.47 14.89 13.18
N LEU A 409 -8.13 13.77 12.85
CA LEU A 409 -9.48 13.77 12.26
C LEU A 409 -10.57 14.18 13.26
N ALA A 410 -10.36 13.94 14.56
CA ALA A 410 -11.24 14.42 15.62
C ALA A 410 -11.13 15.94 15.83
N ALA A 411 -10.01 16.57 15.45
CA ALA A 411 -9.84 18.01 15.49
C ALA A 411 -10.59 18.75 14.35
N VAL A 412 -11.03 18.04 13.31
CA VAL A 412 -11.80 18.61 12.21
C VAL A 412 -13.27 18.80 12.64
N PRO A 413 -13.88 19.98 12.43
CA PRO A 413 -15.31 20.18 12.69
C PRO A 413 -16.19 19.20 11.90
N ALA A 414 -17.21 18.63 12.54
CA ALA A 414 -18.04 17.57 11.96
C ALA A 414 -18.67 17.97 10.62
N GLU A 415 -19.17 19.20 10.50
CA GLU A 415 -19.79 19.73 9.28
C GLU A 415 -18.85 19.83 8.08
N LEU A 416 -17.54 19.88 8.35
CA LEU A 416 -16.49 19.89 7.35
C LEU A 416 -16.07 18.46 7.03
N ARG A 417 -15.81 17.67 8.08
CA ARG A 417 -15.41 16.26 8.00
C ARG A 417 -16.43 15.39 7.25
N ASP A 418 -17.73 15.61 7.45
CA ASP A 418 -18.81 14.87 6.80
C ASP A 418 -18.88 15.10 5.27
N LYS A 419 -18.20 16.14 4.76
CA LYS A 419 -18.08 16.43 3.32
C LYS A 419 -16.81 15.82 2.70
N ARG A 420 -16.05 15.06 3.47
CA ARG A 420 -14.77 14.48 3.09
C ARG A 420 -14.84 12.96 3.07
N GLN A 421 -13.95 12.37 2.30
CA GLN A 421 -13.75 10.92 2.20
C GLN A 421 -12.44 10.54 2.91
N ASN A 422 -12.21 11.09 4.12
CA ASN A 422 -11.01 10.81 4.90
C ASN A 422 -10.90 9.30 5.20
N HIS A 423 -9.70 8.76 5.11
CA HIS A 423 -9.47 7.33 5.28
C HIS A 423 -8.06 7.03 5.77
N ILE A 424 -7.92 5.87 6.42
CA ILE A 424 -6.66 5.36 6.97
C ILE A 424 -6.42 3.99 6.33
N ALA A 425 -5.25 3.83 5.71
CA ALA A 425 -4.82 2.62 5.04
C ALA A 425 -4.02 1.70 5.96
N HIS A 426 -3.93 0.43 5.55
CA HIS A 426 -3.23 -0.70 6.15
C HIS A 426 -3.90 -1.21 7.41
N LEU A 427 -4.00 -0.38 8.46
CA LEU A 427 -4.65 -0.74 9.72
C LEU A 427 -4.11 -2.06 10.28
N HIS A 428 -2.78 -2.18 10.22
CA HIS A 428 -2.08 -3.40 10.54
C HIS A 428 -2.26 -3.74 12.01
N VAL A 429 -2.05 -2.78 12.93
CA VAL A 429 -2.37 -2.89 14.36
C VAL A 429 -3.27 -1.73 14.76
N VAL A 430 -4.44 -2.01 15.32
CA VAL A 430 -5.37 -0.99 15.84
C VAL A 430 -5.71 -1.31 17.28
N ASP A 431 -5.46 -0.38 18.20
CA ASP A 431 -5.92 -0.51 19.58
C ASP A 431 -7.46 -0.68 19.59
N PRO A 432 -8.01 -1.70 20.26
CA PRO A 432 -9.45 -1.91 20.36
C PRO A 432 -10.25 -0.69 20.81
N VAL A 433 -9.65 0.22 21.60
CA VAL A 433 -10.28 1.48 22.03
C VAL A 433 -10.56 2.43 20.87
N ASP A 434 -9.77 2.35 19.80
CA ASP A 434 -9.84 3.24 18.65
C ASP A 434 -10.77 2.69 17.54
N ILE A 435 -11.18 1.41 17.59
CA ILE A 435 -12.09 0.80 16.60
C ILE A 435 -13.42 1.58 16.45
N PRO A 436 -14.16 1.92 17.52
CA PRO A 436 -15.44 2.65 17.38
C PRO A 436 -15.26 4.06 16.79
N ARG A 437 -14.06 4.65 16.93
CA ARG A 437 -13.80 6.00 16.45
C ARG A 437 -13.90 6.12 14.93
N PHE A 438 -13.68 5.04 14.18
CA PHE A 438 -13.84 5.07 12.72
C PHE A 438 -15.26 5.48 12.31
N SER A 439 -16.28 4.86 12.91
CA SER A 439 -17.67 5.20 12.59
C SER A 439 -18.10 6.53 13.22
N GLU A 440 -17.69 6.82 14.46
CA GLU A 440 -17.96 8.10 15.14
C GLU A 440 -17.39 9.31 14.38
N LEU A 441 -16.22 9.12 13.76
CA LEU A 441 -15.54 10.16 13.00
C LEU A 441 -15.86 10.13 11.49
N GLY A 442 -16.63 9.16 11.01
CA GLY A 442 -16.94 9.00 9.58
C GLY A 442 -15.71 8.66 8.71
N VAL A 443 -14.68 8.07 9.31
CA VAL A 443 -13.42 7.68 8.67
C VAL A 443 -13.58 6.32 8.03
N ARG A 444 -13.12 6.19 6.77
CA ARG A 444 -13.10 4.90 6.08
C ARG A 444 -11.86 4.10 6.47
N ALA A 445 -12.06 2.81 6.69
CA ALA A 445 -10.97 1.87 6.84
C ALA A 445 -10.58 1.35 5.44
N ASN A 446 -9.40 1.75 4.96
CA ASN A 446 -8.86 1.32 3.68
C ASN A 446 -8.01 0.06 3.91
N ILE A 447 -8.52 -1.10 3.51
CA ILE A 447 -7.99 -2.41 3.88
C ILE A 447 -7.22 -3.06 2.73
N GLN A 448 -5.96 -3.45 3.01
CA GLN A 448 -5.10 -4.26 2.14
C GLN A 448 -5.21 -5.70 2.59
N SER A 449 -6.35 -6.34 2.30
CA SER A 449 -6.71 -7.61 2.95
C SER A 449 -5.81 -8.78 2.63
N LEU A 450 -5.05 -8.75 1.52
CA LEU A 450 -4.16 -9.85 1.14
C LEU A 450 -3.08 -10.13 2.21
N TRP A 451 -2.68 -9.11 2.96
CA TRP A 451 -1.67 -9.25 4.02
C TRP A 451 -2.21 -9.84 5.32
N ALA A 452 -3.54 -9.94 5.45
CA ALA A 452 -4.20 -10.31 6.69
C ALA A 452 -4.30 -11.83 6.90
N CYS A 453 -3.18 -12.53 6.69
CA CYS A 453 -3.01 -13.96 6.87
C CYS A 453 -1.65 -14.31 7.53
N GLN A 454 -1.45 -15.57 7.90
CA GLN A 454 -0.18 -16.04 8.50
C GLN A 454 0.84 -16.47 7.42
N ASP A 455 1.23 -15.53 6.56
CA ASP A 455 2.30 -15.77 5.59
C ASP A 455 3.68 -15.87 6.26
N GLU A 456 4.74 -16.06 5.45
CA GLU A 456 6.11 -16.17 5.95
C GLU A 456 6.57 -14.90 6.68
N MET A 457 6.24 -13.72 6.13
CA MET A 457 6.56 -12.43 6.73
C MET A 457 5.92 -12.26 8.12
N MET A 458 4.61 -12.53 8.23
CA MET A 458 3.86 -12.47 9.47
C MET A 458 4.45 -13.39 10.55
N ARG A 459 4.81 -14.63 10.19
CA ARG A 459 5.31 -15.64 11.12
C ARG A 459 6.75 -15.38 11.56
N GLU A 460 7.61 -14.94 10.64
CA GLU A 460 9.06 -14.87 10.87
C GLU A 460 9.52 -13.49 11.34
N LEU A 461 8.87 -12.41 10.91
CA LEU A 461 9.29 -11.03 11.20
C LEU A 461 8.34 -10.31 12.17
N THR A 462 7.02 -10.55 12.07
CA THR A 462 6.02 -9.77 12.82
C THR A 462 5.64 -10.41 14.15
N PHE A 463 5.29 -11.70 14.19
CA PHE A 463 4.91 -12.39 15.43
C PHE A 463 5.97 -12.33 16.54
N PRO A 464 7.28 -12.55 16.26
CA PRO A 464 8.29 -12.54 17.31
C PRO A 464 8.48 -11.17 17.96
N THR A 465 8.19 -10.09 17.24
CA THR A 465 8.47 -8.71 17.66
C THR A 465 7.24 -8.01 18.25
N LEU A 466 6.02 -8.44 17.89
CA LEU A 466 4.79 -7.76 18.30
C LEU A 466 4.23 -8.26 19.64
N GLY A 467 4.36 -9.56 19.92
CA GLY A 467 3.82 -10.21 21.13
C GLY A 467 2.34 -10.62 21.01
N SER A 468 1.94 -11.61 21.81
CA SER A 468 0.66 -12.32 21.67
C SER A 468 -0.59 -11.45 21.84
N GLU A 469 -0.52 -10.37 22.62
CA GLU A 469 -1.65 -9.45 22.79
C GLU A 469 -1.90 -8.62 21.53
N ARG A 470 -0.86 -7.96 21.02
CA ARG A 470 -0.96 -7.08 19.83
C ARG A 470 -1.14 -7.87 18.53
N ILE A 471 -0.72 -9.13 18.48
CA ILE A 471 -1.09 -10.03 17.36
C ILE A 471 -2.61 -10.12 17.19
N ARG A 472 -3.39 -10.12 18.27
CA ARG A 472 -4.87 -10.13 18.22
C ARG A 472 -5.48 -8.81 17.76
N TRP A 473 -4.70 -7.73 17.76
CA TRP A 473 -5.14 -6.43 17.26
C TRP A 473 -4.88 -6.28 15.77
N GLN A 474 -4.30 -7.32 15.13
CA GLN A 474 -3.91 -7.22 13.74
C GLN A 474 -5.09 -7.32 12.80
N TYR A 475 -5.15 -6.37 11.86
CA TYR A 475 -6.15 -6.29 10.79
C TYR A 475 -7.58 -6.52 11.28
N PRO A 476 -8.13 -5.67 12.19
CA PRO A 476 -9.40 -5.91 12.85
C PRO A 476 -10.60 -5.52 11.98
N PHE A 477 -10.64 -6.05 10.74
CA PHE A 477 -11.61 -5.68 9.72
C PHE A 477 -13.04 -6.06 10.13
N GLY A 478 -13.24 -7.24 10.69
CA GLY A 478 -14.53 -7.69 11.22
C GLY A 478 -15.04 -6.75 12.31
N ALA A 479 -14.20 -6.42 13.29
CA ALA A 479 -14.56 -5.50 14.37
C ALA A 479 -14.84 -4.07 13.87
N LEU A 480 -14.08 -3.57 12.88
CA LEU A 480 -14.35 -2.29 12.22
C LEU A 480 -15.71 -2.30 11.51
N ALA A 481 -16.03 -3.36 10.78
CA ALA A 481 -17.33 -3.52 10.12
C ALA A 481 -18.48 -3.59 11.12
N GLU A 482 -18.33 -4.36 12.20
CA GLU A 482 -19.32 -4.49 13.28
C GLU A 482 -19.55 -3.16 14.01
N ALA A 483 -18.50 -2.35 14.18
CA ALA A 483 -18.58 -1.00 14.74
C ALA A 483 -19.22 0.03 13.77
N GLY A 484 -19.53 -0.37 12.54
CA GLY A 484 -20.17 0.48 11.53
C GLY A 484 -19.21 1.33 10.72
N ALA A 485 -17.90 1.05 10.74
CA ALA A 485 -16.95 1.71 9.86
C ALA A 485 -17.23 1.34 8.40
N THR A 486 -17.04 2.30 7.48
CA THR A 486 -17.11 2.00 6.04
C THR A 486 -15.77 1.40 5.60
N LEU A 487 -15.81 0.18 5.08
CA LEU A 487 -14.64 -0.49 4.50
C LEU A 487 -14.49 -0.12 3.02
N VAL A 488 -13.28 0.24 2.63
CA VAL A 488 -12.82 0.39 1.24
C VAL A 488 -11.57 -0.46 1.07
N SER A 489 -11.22 -0.88 -0.13
CA SER A 489 -10.14 -1.86 -0.33
C SER A 489 -9.14 -1.39 -1.36
N GLY A 490 -7.86 -1.66 -1.10
CA GLY A 490 -6.79 -1.43 -2.06
C GLY A 490 -5.76 -2.56 -2.04
N SER A 491 -4.97 -2.64 -3.09
CA SER A 491 -3.97 -3.71 -3.26
C SER A 491 -2.59 -3.33 -2.72
N ASP A 492 -2.32 -2.04 -2.68
CA ASP A 492 -0.98 -1.47 -2.52
C ASP A 492 0.01 -1.97 -3.59
N TRP A 493 -0.48 -2.33 -4.79
CA TRP A 493 0.37 -2.82 -5.88
C TRP A 493 1.43 -1.77 -6.24
N PRO A 494 2.73 -2.12 -6.36
CA PRO A 494 3.29 -3.47 -6.52
C PRO A 494 3.72 -4.22 -5.26
N VAL A 495 3.40 -3.74 -4.04
CA VAL A 495 3.70 -4.47 -2.80
C VAL A 495 3.05 -5.85 -2.78
N SER A 496 1.80 -5.91 -3.20
CA SER A 496 1.10 -7.17 -3.41
C SER A 496 0.32 -7.16 -4.74
N THR A 497 -0.14 -8.33 -5.19
CA THR A 497 -0.85 -8.43 -6.47
C THR A 497 -2.10 -7.54 -6.49
N PRO A 498 -2.44 -6.88 -7.62
CA PRO A 498 -3.65 -6.10 -7.73
C PRO A 498 -4.89 -6.94 -8.01
N ASP A 499 -4.76 -8.28 -8.06
CA ASP A 499 -5.88 -9.20 -8.24
C ASP A 499 -6.80 -9.20 -7.00
N PRO A 500 -8.02 -8.61 -7.09
CA PRO A 500 -8.90 -8.50 -5.94
C PRO A 500 -9.37 -9.85 -5.42
N TRP A 501 -9.38 -10.90 -6.24
CA TRP A 501 -9.82 -12.23 -5.81
C TRP A 501 -8.88 -12.86 -4.78
N GLN A 502 -7.57 -12.58 -4.87
CA GLN A 502 -6.60 -13.01 -3.85
C GLN A 502 -6.87 -12.30 -2.52
N ALA A 503 -7.06 -10.98 -2.55
CA ALA A 503 -7.37 -10.21 -1.35
C ALA A 503 -8.74 -10.54 -0.74
N ILE A 504 -9.76 -10.80 -1.58
CA ILE A 504 -11.10 -11.24 -1.15
C ILE A 504 -11.01 -12.61 -0.48
N HIS A 505 -10.21 -13.54 -1.02
CA HIS A 505 -9.96 -14.83 -0.36
C HIS A 505 -9.42 -14.64 1.05
N VAL A 506 -8.41 -13.78 1.24
CA VAL A 506 -7.85 -13.53 2.58
C VAL A 506 -8.83 -12.78 3.48
N ALA A 507 -9.58 -11.82 2.94
CA ALA A 507 -10.60 -11.10 3.71
C ALA A 507 -11.65 -12.06 4.32
N VAL A 508 -12.05 -13.10 3.57
CA VAL A 508 -13.07 -14.06 3.96
C VAL A 508 -12.50 -15.21 4.80
N ASN A 509 -11.34 -15.75 4.43
CA ASN A 509 -10.81 -16.98 5.04
C ASN A 509 -9.69 -16.73 6.06
N ARG A 510 -9.07 -15.55 6.03
CA ARG A 510 -7.92 -15.18 6.88
C ARG A 510 -6.68 -16.06 6.69
N THR A 511 -6.63 -16.81 5.59
CA THR A 511 -5.54 -17.74 5.22
C THR A 511 -4.91 -17.32 3.90
N GLU A 512 -3.65 -17.68 3.71
CA GLU A 512 -2.94 -17.42 2.45
C GLU A 512 -3.65 -18.10 1.25
N PRO A 513 -3.69 -17.46 0.08
CA PRO A 513 -4.13 -18.12 -1.16
C PRO A 513 -3.27 -19.34 -1.51
N GLY A 514 -3.88 -20.52 -1.64
CA GLY A 514 -3.14 -21.73 -2.00
C GLY A 514 -3.90 -23.03 -1.80
N GLU A 515 -3.28 -24.14 -2.20
CA GLU A 515 -3.87 -25.48 -2.06
C GLU A 515 -3.81 -26.03 -0.63
N GLU A 516 -2.80 -25.62 0.15
CA GLU A 516 -2.66 -25.99 1.56
C GLU A 516 -2.87 -24.75 2.43
N PRO A 517 -4.11 -24.48 2.89
CA PRO A 517 -4.37 -23.31 3.71
C PRO A 517 -3.67 -23.45 5.06
N GLY A 518 -2.88 -22.44 5.43
CA GLY A 518 -2.28 -22.31 6.75
C GLY A 518 -3.31 -22.01 7.85
N GLU A 519 -2.83 -21.74 9.06
CA GLU A 519 -3.69 -21.29 10.16
C GLU A 519 -4.24 -19.89 9.88
N PRO A 520 -5.55 -19.64 10.09
CA PRO A 520 -6.11 -18.30 9.87
C PRO A 520 -5.55 -17.28 10.87
N LEU A 521 -5.29 -16.05 10.41
CA LEU A 521 -4.92 -14.93 11.28
C LEU A 521 -6.18 -14.26 11.84
N ASN A 522 -6.40 -14.36 13.16
CA ASN A 522 -7.55 -13.78 13.86
C ASN A 522 -8.88 -14.08 13.13
N PRO A 523 -9.32 -15.35 13.09
CA PRO A 523 -10.47 -15.78 12.26
C PRO A 523 -11.78 -15.03 12.56
N GLU A 524 -11.93 -14.48 13.76
CA GLU A 524 -13.06 -13.62 14.13
C GLU A 524 -13.09 -12.27 13.39
N GLN A 525 -11.99 -11.88 12.73
CA GLN A 525 -11.90 -10.67 11.91
C GLN A 525 -12.25 -10.91 10.44
N ALA A 526 -12.69 -12.12 10.09
CA ALA A 526 -13.16 -12.46 8.75
C ALA A 526 -14.36 -11.60 8.32
N LEU A 527 -14.39 -11.23 7.04
CA LEU A 527 -15.50 -10.56 6.38
C LEU A 527 -16.37 -11.57 5.63
N THR A 528 -17.63 -11.22 5.37
CA THR A 528 -18.41 -11.96 4.37
C THR A 528 -17.95 -11.62 2.95
N LEU A 529 -18.23 -12.50 1.99
CA LEU A 529 -17.93 -12.25 0.58
C LEU A 529 -18.63 -10.97 0.08
N GLU A 530 -19.86 -10.71 0.53
CA GLU A 530 -20.60 -9.49 0.20
C GLU A 530 -19.92 -8.23 0.74
N GLN A 531 -19.41 -8.27 1.98
CA GLN A 531 -18.66 -7.15 2.55
C GLN A 531 -17.39 -6.87 1.76
N ALA A 532 -16.62 -7.91 1.42
CA ALA A 532 -15.39 -7.78 0.64
C ALA A 532 -15.66 -7.25 -0.79
N LEU A 533 -16.66 -7.79 -1.50
CA LEU A 533 -17.05 -7.32 -2.84
C LEU A 533 -17.56 -5.88 -2.80
N ARG A 534 -18.37 -5.52 -1.80
CA ARG A 534 -18.86 -4.14 -1.64
C ARG A 534 -17.72 -3.15 -1.38
N ALA A 535 -16.73 -3.54 -0.57
CA ALA A 535 -15.55 -2.71 -0.30
C ALA A 535 -14.74 -2.47 -1.58
N TYR A 536 -14.45 -3.51 -2.35
CA TYR A 536 -13.68 -3.44 -3.61
C TYR A 536 -14.43 -2.82 -4.80
N THR A 537 -15.75 -2.65 -4.71
CA THR A 537 -16.56 -2.07 -5.81
C THR A 537 -17.20 -0.75 -5.37
N HIS A 538 -18.37 -0.82 -4.75
CA HIS A 538 -19.22 0.34 -4.47
C HIS A 538 -18.56 1.36 -3.54
N GLU A 539 -17.98 0.93 -2.42
CA GLU A 539 -17.45 1.88 -1.43
C GLU A 539 -16.12 2.49 -1.88
N SER A 540 -15.24 1.71 -2.53
CA SER A 540 -14.00 2.24 -3.11
C SER A 540 -14.29 3.19 -4.28
N ALA A 541 -15.22 2.86 -5.19
CA ALA A 541 -15.61 3.80 -6.26
C ALA A 541 -16.15 5.14 -5.70
N LYS A 542 -16.91 5.08 -4.59
CA LYS A 542 -17.39 6.29 -3.88
C LYS A 542 -16.26 7.07 -3.22
N LEU A 543 -15.29 6.40 -2.61
CA LEU A 543 -14.10 7.04 -2.05
C LEU A 543 -13.38 7.86 -3.13
N LEU A 544 -13.17 7.24 -4.29
CA LEU A 544 -12.46 7.84 -5.42
C LEU A 544 -13.29 8.87 -6.19
N ARG A 545 -14.59 9.01 -5.91
CA ARG A 545 -15.52 9.87 -6.66
C ARG A 545 -15.57 9.57 -8.16
N VAL A 546 -15.40 8.30 -8.53
CA VAL A 546 -15.44 7.85 -9.93
C VAL A 546 -16.81 7.28 -10.27
N SER A 547 -17.17 7.32 -11.56
CA SER A 547 -18.32 6.58 -12.09
C SER A 547 -18.10 5.07 -11.96
N GLY A 548 -19.19 4.30 -11.98
CA GLY A 548 -19.13 2.84 -11.81
C GLY A 548 -19.43 2.44 -10.37
N GLY A 549 -18.89 1.31 -9.93
CA GLY A 549 -19.15 0.76 -8.59
C GLY A 549 -20.58 0.25 -8.37
N ARG A 550 -21.45 0.32 -9.39
CA ARG A 550 -22.80 -0.27 -9.41
C ARG A 550 -23.16 -0.80 -10.79
N ILE A 551 -23.98 -1.85 -10.83
CA ILE A 551 -24.64 -2.30 -12.06
C ILE A 551 -26.11 -1.90 -11.99
N ALA A 552 -26.47 -0.76 -12.58
CA ALA A 552 -27.85 -0.29 -12.67
C ALA A 552 -28.09 0.47 -13.98
N VAL A 553 -29.33 0.51 -14.45
CA VAL A 553 -29.70 1.22 -15.67
C VAL A 553 -29.31 2.70 -15.60
N GLY A 554 -28.60 3.17 -16.61
CA GLY A 554 -28.10 4.55 -16.72
C GLY A 554 -26.70 4.76 -16.14
N GLU A 555 -26.18 3.82 -15.34
CA GLU A 555 -24.80 3.87 -14.82
C GLU A 555 -23.78 3.57 -15.93
N GLN A 556 -22.54 4.00 -15.69
CA GLN A 556 -21.41 3.68 -16.57
C GLN A 556 -21.15 2.17 -16.57
N ALA A 557 -20.96 1.58 -17.75
CA ALA A 557 -20.62 0.17 -17.90
C ALA A 557 -19.12 -0.05 -17.69
N ASP A 558 -18.70 0.07 -16.43
CA ASP A 558 -17.40 -0.38 -15.94
C ASP A 558 -17.63 -1.70 -15.20
N LEU A 559 -17.21 -2.83 -15.78
CA LEU A 559 -17.63 -4.19 -15.39
C LEU A 559 -16.44 -5.14 -15.34
N ALA A 560 -16.47 -6.09 -14.40
CA ALA A 560 -15.57 -7.23 -14.35
C ALA A 560 -16.37 -8.53 -14.36
N LEU A 561 -15.87 -9.56 -15.05
CA LEU A 561 -16.51 -10.88 -15.12
C LEU A 561 -15.53 -11.93 -14.60
N ALA A 562 -15.93 -12.65 -13.58
CA ALA A 562 -15.24 -13.85 -13.11
C ALA A 562 -15.58 -15.07 -13.99
N ASP A 563 -14.65 -16.01 -14.09
CA ASP A 563 -14.83 -17.30 -14.77
C ASP A 563 -15.84 -18.22 -14.08
N THR A 564 -16.09 -17.99 -12.79
CA THR A 564 -16.99 -18.78 -11.95
C THR A 564 -17.91 -17.90 -11.10
N ASN A 565 -18.92 -18.51 -10.47
CA ASN A 565 -19.71 -17.86 -9.45
C ASN A 565 -19.12 -18.19 -8.06
N PRO A 566 -18.41 -17.27 -7.39
CA PRO A 566 -17.79 -17.53 -6.10
C PRO A 566 -18.81 -17.80 -4.99
N PHE A 567 -20.07 -17.35 -5.11
CA PHE A 567 -21.13 -17.63 -4.15
C PHE A 567 -21.61 -19.10 -4.18
N ALA A 568 -21.30 -19.83 -5.25
CA ALA A 568 -21.71 -21.23 -5.42
C ALA A 568 -20.62 -22.23 -5.02
N ASN A 569 -19.42 -21.76 -4.67
CA ASN A 569 -18.26 -22.57 -4.35
C ASN A 569 -17.88 -22.45 -2.87
N PRO A 570 -17.13 -23.40 -2.30
CA PRO A 570 -16.55 -23.25 -0.96
C PRO A 570 -15.67 -21.99 -0.89
N ALA A 571 -15.72 -21.28 0.24
CA ALA A 571 -15.00 -20.02 0.42
C ALA A 571 -13.47 -20.20 0.30
N GLU A 572 -12.95 -21.38 0.64
CA GLU A 572 -11.55 -21.75 0.56
C GLU A 572 -11.03 -21.83 -0.89
N LYS A 573 -11.94 -21.80 -1.88
CA LYS A 573 -11.62 -21.81 -3.31
C LYS A 573 -11.74 -20.42 -3.96
N LEU A 574 -12.00 -19.37 -3.18
CA LEU A 574 -12.11 -17.99 -3.70
C LEU A 574 -10.86 -17.56 -4.47
N TRP A 575 -9.67 -17.90 -4.00
CA TRP A 575 -8.40 -17.56 -4.65
C TRP A 575 -8.24 -18.12 -6.07
N GLN A 576 -9.01 -19.15 -6.43
CA GLN A 576 -8.96 -19.76 -7.77
C GLN A 576 -9.80 -18.97 -8.80
N THR A 577 -10.63 -18.02 -8.34
CA THR A 577 -11.47 -17.19 -9.19
C THR A 577 -10.59 -16.30 -10.07
N LYS A 578 -10.88 -16.25 -11.37
CA LYS A 578 -10.12 -15.45 -12.33
C LYS A 578 -11.01 -14.47 -13.04
N ASN A 579 -10.53 -13.24 -13.22
CA ASN A 579 -11.16 -12.29 -14.12
C ASN A 579 -10.93 -12.73 -15.58
N VAL A 580 -12.01 -12.80 -16.37
CA VAL A 580 -11.99 -13.22 -17.78
C VAL A 580 -12.46 -12.13 -18.74
N LEU A 581 -13.06 -11.06 -18.23
CA LEU A 581 -13.49 -9.91 -19.02
C LEU A 581 -13.45 -8.65 -18.18
N THR A 582 -12.92 -7.58 -18.75
CA THR A 582 -13.03 -6.23 -18.17
C THR A 582 -13.54 -5.28 -19.22
N VAL A 583 -14.53 -4.49 -18.81
CA VAL A 583 -15.21 -3.49 -19.62
C VAL A 583 -15.00 -2.15 -18.95
N VAL A 584 -14.55 -1.16 -19.71
CA VAL A 584 -14.44 0.23 -19.27
C VAL A 584 -15.15 1.11 -20.28
N ASN A 585 -16.02 2.01 -19.82
CA ASN A 585 -16.85 2.83 -20.68
C ASN A 585 -17.62 2.02 -21.74
N GLY A 586 -18.11 0.84 -21.36
CA GLY A 586 -18.81 -0.10 -22.23
C GLY A 586 -17.95 -0.75 -23.32
N ARG A 587 -16.63 -0.54 -23.33
CA ARG A 587 -15.69 -1.17 -24.27
C ARG A 587 -14.95 -2.29 -23.56
N VAL A 588 -14.83 -3.44 -24.21
CA VAL A 588 -14.00 -4.54 -23.72
C VAL A 588 -12.52 -4.13 -23.82
N VAL A 589 -11.86 -3.97 -22.67
CA VAL A 589 -10.45 -3.61 -22.57
C VAL A 589 -9.55 -4.80 -22.25
N TYR A 590 -10.13 -5.86 -21.68
CA TYR A 590 -9.47 -7.13 -21.46
C TYR A 590 -10.46 -8.28 -21.68
N ARG A 591 -9.97 -9.37 -22.27
CA ARG A 591 -10.67 -10.64 -22.40
C ARG A 591 -9.65 -11.76 -22.37
N ALA A 592 -9.82 -12.73 -21.47
CA ALA A 592 -9.00 -13.93 -21.44
C ALA A 592 -9.13 -14.71 -22.76
N ALA A 593 -8.01 -15.30 -23.20
CA ALA A 593 -7.88 -15.96 -24.50
C ALA A 593 -8.67 -17.27 -24.63
#